data_AF-A0A8S3E9E5-F1
#
_entry.id   AF-A0A8S3E9E5-F1
#
_cell.length_a   1.000
_cell.length_b   1.000
_cell.length_c   1.000
_cell.angle_alpha   90.00
_cell.angle_beta   90.00
_cell.angle_gamma   90.00
#
_symmetry.space_group_name_H-M   'P 1'
#
loop_
_entity.id
_entity.type
_entity.pdbx_description
1 polymer ?
#
loop_
_entity_poly.entity_id
_entity_poly.type
_entity_poly.pdbx_seq_one_letter_code
_entity_poly.pdbx_strand_id
1 'polypeptide(L)'
;RNFFRRHDLDRNGIIEPYALVNILNSLRFNLSPSTLEIIVKRYSTRVDSNSPAKISFEHYVQLCARLTLLNNLMQQKSTNDSPRNICSFSIDEFMQLALNL
;
A
#
# COMPACT_ATOMS: atom_id res chain seq x y z
N ARG A 1 -11.59 8.00 4.33
CA ARG A 1 -13.04 7.74 4.19
C ARG A 1 -13.62 8.25 2.86
N ASN A 2 -13.40 9.51 2.47
CA ASN A 2 -13.92 10.06 1.19
C ASN A 2 -13.26 9.48 -0.09
N PHE A 3 -12.02 8.99 0.00
CA PHE A 3 -11.31 8.40 -1.15
C PHE A 3 -11.84 6.99 -1.50
N PHE A 4 -12.08 6.15 -0.49
CA PHE A 4 -12.66 4.82 -0.66
C PHE A 4 -14.04 4.88 -1.34
N ARG A 5 -14.90 5.81 -0.90
CA ARG A 5 -16.25 6.01 -1.43
C ARG A 5 -16.29 6.50 -2.89
N ARG A 6 -15.16 6.97 -3.43
CA ARG A 6 -15.03 7.34 -4.86
C ARG A 6 -14.63 6.16 -5.73
N HIS A 7 -14.01 5.14 -5.15
CA HIS A 7 -13.55 3.93 -5.86
C HIS A 7 -14.46 2.72 -5.64
N ASP A 8 -15.32 2.74 -4.61
CA ASP A 8 -16.44 1.81 -4.38
C ASP A 8 -17.68 2.31 -5.14
N LEU A 9 -17.64 2.21 -6.48
CA LEU A 9 -18.65 2.76 -7.40
C LEU A 9 -20.03 2.13 -7.19
N ASP A 10 -20.05 0.89 -6.71
CA ASP A 10 -21.21 0.02 -6.54
C ASP A 10 -21.60 -0.19 -5.06
N ARG A 11 -20.92 0.48 -4.12
CA ARG A 11 -21.17 0.43 -2.67
C ARG A 11 -21.16 -0.99 -2.09
N ASN A 12 -20.46 -1.89 -2.75
CA ASN A 12 -20.40 -3.29 -2.37
C ASN A 12 -19.37 -3.54 -1.26
N GLY A 13 -18.58 -2.51 -0.89
CA GLY A 13 -17.55 -2.58 0.14
C GLY A 13 -16.25 -3.27 -0.30
N ILE A 14 -16.06 -3.45 -1.61
CA ILE A 14 -14.95 -4.17 -2.23
C ILE A 14 -14.25 -3.23 -3.22
N ILE A 15 -12.93 -3.11 -3.10
CA ILE A 15 -12.11 -2.43 -4.10
C ILE A 15 -11.55 -3.46 -5.07
N GLU A 16 -11.72 -3.16 -6.36
CA GLU A 16 -11.08 -3.91 -7.43
C GLU A 16 -9.57 -3.63 -7.50
N PRO A 17 -8.74 -4.61 -7.89
CA PRO A 17 -7.28 -4.46 -7.90
C PRO A 17 -6.76 -3.28 -8.73
N TYR A 18 -7.41 -2.97 -9.86
CA TYR A 18 -7.00 -1.83 -10.69
C TYR A 18 -7.22 -0.49 -9.96
N ALA A 19 -8.30 -0.38 -9.18
CA ALA A 19 -8.57 0.82 -8.41
C ALA A 19 -7.54 0.96 -7.28
N LEU A 20 -7.13 -0.15 -6.64
CA LEU A 20 -6.03 -0.11 -5.69
C LEU A 20 -4.74 0.39 -6.33
N VAL A 21 -4.35 -0.13 -7.50
CA VAL A 21 -3.14 0.33 -8.20
C VAL A 21 -3.19 1.83 -8.51
N ASN A 22 -4.34 2.35 -8.94
CA ASN A 22 -4.52 3.78 -9.17
C ASN A 22 -4.39 4.61 -7.88
N ILE A 23 -4.92 4.11 -6.77
CA ILE A 23 -4.77 4.73 -5.45
C ILE A 23 -3.29 4.73 -5.03
N LEU A 24 -2.60 3.60 -5.18
CA LEU A 24 -1.18 3.46 -4.83
C LEU A 24 -0.28 4.33 -5.71
N ASN A 25 -0.62 4.51 -6.99
CA ASN A 25 0.08 5.43 -7.88
C ASN A 25 -0.21 6.90 -7.56
N SER A 26 -1.39 7.22 -7.01
CA SER A 26 -1.70 8.56 -6.53
C SER A 26 -0.93 8.92 -5.25
N LEU A 27 -0.56 7.90 -4.47
CA LEU A 27 0.40 8.04 -3.38
C LEU A 27 1.80 8.16 -4.02
N ARG A 28 2.58 9.16 -3.60
CA ARG A 28 3.86 9.56 -4.22
C ARG A 28 5.01 8.54 -4.07
N PHE A 29 4.71 7.27 -3.83
CA PHE A 29 5.69 6.21 -3.64
C PHE A 29 6.36 5.75 -4.94
N ASN A 30 5.72 5.93 -6.10
CA ASN A 30 6.23 5.47 -7.41
C ASN A 30 6.74 4.01 -7.36
N LEU A 31 5.88 3.11 -6.88
CA LEU A 31 6.23 1.70 -6.69
C LEU A 31 6.39 0.99 -8.03
N SER A 32 7.32 0.03 -8.09
CA SER A 32 7.46 -0.82 -9.28
C SER A 32 6.24 -1.75 -9.43
N PRO A 33 5.92 -2.20 -10.66
CA PRO A 33 4.84 -3.16 -10.89
C PRO A 33 4.97 -4.44 -10.07
N SER A 34 6.21 -4.92 -9.86
CA SER A 34 6.48 -6.10 -9.05
C SER A 34 6.13 -5.89 -7.57
N THR A 35 6.40 -4.71 -7.01
CA THR A 35 5.99 -4.37 -5.64
C THR A 35 4.47 -4.26 -5.53
N LEU A 36 3.80 -3.70 -6.53
CA LEU A 36 2.34 -3.61 -6.57
C LEU A 36 1.70 -5.01 -6.58
N GLU A 37 2.24 -5.96 -7.33
CA GLU A 37 1.76 -7.36 -7.32
C GLU A 37 1.87 -8.02 -5.94
N ILE A 38 2.97 -7.78 -5.22
CA ILE A 38 3.15 -8.29 -3.85
C ILE A 38 2.09 -7.70 -2.92
N ILE A 39 1.86 -6.39 -3.01
CA ILE A 39 0.83 -5.70 -2.21
C ILE A 39 -0.55 -6.29 -2.52
N VAL A 40 -0.91 -6.44 -3.81
CA VAL A 40 -2.19 -7.02 -4.20
C VAL A 40 -2.30 -8.45 -3.65
N LYS A 41 -1.32 -9.31 -3.82
CA LYS A 41 -1.36 -10.69 -3.29
C LYS A 41 -1.49 -10.74 -1.77
N ARG A 42 -0.90 -9.79 -1.04
CA ARG A 42 -0.88 -9.76 0.43
C ARG A 42 -2.20 -9.30 1.05
N TYR A 43 -2.93 -8.40 0.38
CA TYR A 43 -4.14 -7.75 0.90
C TYR A 43 -5.42 -8.14 0.16
N SER A 44 -5.30 -8.83 -0.98
CA SER A 44 -6.46 -9.39 -1.69
C SER A 44 -6.80 -10.80 -1.24
N THR A 45 -8.07 -11.12 -1.36
CA THR A 45 -8.63 -12.43 -1.12
C THR A 45 -9.07 -12.99 -2.47
N ARG A 46 -8.72 -14.25 -2.75
CA ARG A 46 -9.22 -15.01 -3.89
C ARG A 46 -10.08 -16.15 -3.37
N VAL A 47 -11.28 -16.28 -3.91
CA VAL A 47 -12.20 -17.36 -3.56
C VAL A 47 -11.83 -18.65 -4.29
N ASP A 48 -11.32 -18.52 -5.52
CA ASP A 48 -10.81 -19.62 -6.35
C ASP A 48 -9.72 -19.10 -7.30
N SER A 49 -9.07 -20.01 -8.03
CA SER A 49 -7.96 -19.73 -8.95
C SER A 49 -8.34 -18.83 -10.14
N ASN A 50 -9.61 -18.84 -10.55
CA ASN A 50 -10.15 -18.09 -11.68
C ASN A 50 -10.87 -16.80 -11.24
N SER A 51 -11.16 -16.66 -9.95
CA SER A 51 -11.83 -15.51 -9.39
C SER A 51 -10.89 -14.31 -9.38
N PRO A 52 -11.37 -13.13 -9.79
CA PRO A 52 -10.60 -11.90 -9.68
C PRO A 52 -10.25 -11.66 -8.21
N ALA A 53 -9.03 -11.19 -7.96
CA ALA A 53 -8.60 -10.84 -6.62
C ALA A 53 -9.48 -9.69 -6.10
N LYS A 54 -10.01 -9.81 -4.88
CA LYS A 54 -10.90 -8.79 -4.29
C LYS A 54 -10.28 -8.26 -3.00
N ILE A 55 -10.39 -6.96 -2.75
CA ILE A 55 -9.86 -6.35 -1.53
C ILE A 55 -11.03 -5.79 -0.72
N SER A 56 -11.23 -6.31 0.48
CA SER A 56 -12.25 -5.80 1.40
C SER A 56 -11.89 -4.39 1.90
N PHE A 57 -12.89 -3.62 2.35
CA PHE A 57 -12.64 -2.33 2.99
C PHE A 57 -11.65 -2.43 4.15
N GLU A 58 -11.73 -3.47 4.98
CA GLU A 58 -10.84 -3.66 6.13
C GLU A 58 -9.38 -3.84 5.68
N HIS A 59 -9.13 -4.70 4.70
CA HIS A 59 -7.78 -4.89 4.15
C HIS A 59 -7.26 -3.62 3.47
N TYR A 60 -8.13 -2.87 2.80
CA TYR A 60 -7.78 -1.58 2.24
C TYR A 60 -7.36 -0.56 3.32
N VAL A 61 -8.11 -0.46 4.42
CA VAL A 61 -7.80 0.45 5.53
C VAL A 61 -6.47 0.05 6.18
N GLN A 62 -6.25 -1.25 6.41
CA GLN A 62 -4.98 -1.78 6.94
C GLN A 62 -3.80 -1.44 6.02
N LEU A 63 -3.95 -1.64 4.70
CA LEU A 63 -2.93 -1.29 3.72
C LEU A 63 -2.62 0.21 3.75
N CYS A 64 -3.65 1.08 3.74
CA CYS A 64 -3.46 2.52 3.80
C CYS A 64 -2.76 2.97 5.09
N ALA A 65 -3.13 2.39 6.24
CA ALA A 65 -2.49 2.68 7.51
C ALA A 65 -1.01 2.29 7.49
N ARG A 66 -0.69 1.07 7.02
CA ARG A 66 0.69 0.58 6.92
C ARG A 66 1.53 1.44 5.97
N LEU A 67 1.00 1.79 4.81
CA LEU A 67 1.69 2.66 3.86
C LEU A 67 1.92 4.07 4.42
N THR A 68 0.94 4.62 5.14
CA THR A 68 1.08 5.95 5.76
C THR A 68 2.20 5.94 6.81
N LEU A 69 2.27 4.91 7.64
CA LEU A 69 3.36 4.74 8.61
C LEU A 69 4.71 4.62 7.91
N LEU A 70 4.82 3.75 6.90
CA LEU A 70 6.04 3.60 6.11
C LEU A 70 6.47 4.91 5.46
N ASN A 71 5.54 5.68 4.92
CA ASN A 71 5.82 6.99 4.32
C ASN A 71 6.37 7.98 5.34
N ASN A 72 5.72 8.08 6.50
CA ASN A 72 6.13 9.00 7.54
C ASN A 72 7.55 8.67 8.04
N LEU A 73 7.86 7.38 8.20
CA LEU A 73 9.18 6.92 8.59
C LEU A 73 10.22 7.19 7.50
N MET A 74 9.89 6.92 6.23
CA MET A 74 10.75 7.28 5.10
C MET A 74 10.99 8.79 5.03
N GLN A 75 9.97 9.63 5.24
CA GLN A 75 10.12 11.09 5.23
C GLN A 75 10.96 11.60 6.41
N GLN A 76 10.84 11.00 7.59
CA GLN A 76 11.68 11.33 8.75
C GLN A 76 13.16 10.98 8.51
N LYS A 77 13.42 9.87 7.81
CA LYS A 77 14.78 9.42 7.48
C LYS A 77 15.36 10.06 6.22
N SER A 78 14.51 10.45 5.28
CA SER A 78 14.89 11.17 4.07
C SER A 78 15.25 12.59 4.47
N THR A 79 16.53 12.78 4.80
CA THR A 79 17.14 14.11 4.82
C THR A 79 16.95 14.71 3.43
N ASN A 80 16.59 16.00 3.38
CA ASN A 80 16.01 16.78 2.27
C ASN A 80 16.71 16.74 0.87
N ASP A 81 17.66 15.85 0.62
CA ASP A 81 18.59 15.93 -0.52
C ASP A 81 18.68 14.66 -1.38
N SER A 82 17.78 13.69 -1.21
CA SER A 82 17.82 12.46 -2.01
C SER A 82 16.78 12.48 -3.15
N PRO A 83 17.15 12.86 -4.39
CA PRO A 83 16.23 12.97 -5.52
C PRO A 83 15.61 11.64 -5.97
N ARG A 84 16.01 10.51 -5.37
CA ARG A 84 15.60 9.16 -5.76
C ARG A 84 14.61 8.47 -4.81
N ASN A 85 14.09 9.14 -3.79
CA ASN A 85 13.20 8.53 -2.79
C ASN A 85 13.82 7.29 -2.12
N ILE A 86 15.14 7.34 -1.86
CA ILE A 86 15.92 6.26 -1.24
C ILE A 86 16.22 6.64 0.21
N CYS A 87 15.96 5.71 1.13
CA CYS A 87 16.29 5.83 2.55
C CYS A 87 17.28 4.74 2.95
N SER A 88 18.30 5.10 3.72
CA SER A 88 19.27 4.15 4.28
C SER A 88 18.91 3.84 5.74
N PHE A 89 18.84 2.55 6.06
CA PHE A 89 18.55 2.05 7.41
C PHE A 89 19.71 1.17 7.89
N SER A 90 20.03 1.24 9.18
CA SER A 90 20.80 0.17 9.82
C SER A 90 19.96 -1.10 9.92
N ILE A 91 20.60 -2.25 10.13
CA ILE A 91 19.87 -3.52 10.29
C ILE A 91 18.91 -3.45 11.48
N ASP A 92 19.33 -2.86 12.59
CA ASP A 92 18.50 -2.76 13.81
C ASP A 92 17.29 -1.84 13.59
N GLU A 93 17.48 -0.69 12.95
CA GLU A 93 16.39 0.23 12.60
C GLU A 93 15.37 -0.44 11.67
N PHE A 94 15.85 -1.19 10.67
CA PHE A 94 14.98 -1.92 9.76
C PHE A 94 14.20 -3.01 10.49
N MET A 95 14.83 -3.77 11.38
CA MET A 95 14.16 -4.83 12.15
C MET A 95 13.10 -4.26 13.08
N GLN A 96 13.40 -3.20 13.82
CA GLN A 96 12.41 -2.51 14.67
C GLN A 96 11.23 -1.99 13.84
N LEU A 97 11.49 -1.44 12.65
CA LEU A 97 10.46 -0.95 11.75
C LEU A 97 9.60 -2.10 11.21
N ALA A 98 10.21 -3.18 10.74
CA ALA A 98 9.50 -4.32 10.17
C ALA A 98 8.64 -5.08 11.20
N LEU A 99 9.10 -5.18 12.45
CA LEU A 99 8.44 -5.93 13.52
C LEU A 99 7.34 -5.14 14.24
N ASN A 100 7.42 -3.81 14.26
CA ASN A 100 6.41 -2.95 14.88
C ASN A 100 5.22 -2.62 13.95
N LEU A 101 5.18 -3.21 12.73
CA LEU A 101 4.16 -2.99 11.68
C LEU A 101 3.28 -4.21 11.42
#